data_AF-A0A7Z9G5I3-F1
#
_entry.id   AF-A0A7Z9G5I3-F1
#
_cell.length_a   1.000
_cell.length_b   1.000
_cell.length_c   1.000
_cell.angle_alpha   90.00
_cell.angle_beta   90.00
_cell.angle_gamma   90.00
#
_symmetry.space_group_name_H-M   'P 1'
#
loop_
_entity.id
_entity.type
_entity.pdbx_description
1 polymer ?
#
loop_
_entity_poly.entity_id
_entity_poly.type
_entity_poly.pdbx_seq_one_letter_code
_entity_poly.pdbx_strand_id
1 'polypeptide(L)'
;MRLVIIVIVTVLFVGCGPEDQTPPSSCLEGISIECTPQYTPTFDKIFEITLQNSCSVGGNACHSSAGAKGGISFDDIEQSYLLLLNPGTTDPRVVPGEPACSSLVHRLESDDSSRLMPPGNKLSPEVRCAIVQWIAAGAER
;
A
#
# COMPACT_ATOMS: atom_id res chain seq x y z
N MET A 1 -63.16 -25.17 38.05
CA MET A 1 -62.11 -24.55 38.89
C MET A 1 -60.88 -24.34 38.02
N ARG A 2 -60.43 -23.10 37.92
CA ARG A 2 -59.33 -22.63 37.06
C ARG A 2 -57.99 -22.97 37.71
N LEU A 3 -57.04 -23.48 36.94
CA LEU A 3 -55.63 -23.29 37.23
C LEU A 3 -54.89 -23.10 35.89
N VAL A 4 -54.55 -21.85 35.60
CA VAL A 4 -53.73 -21.45 34.45
C VAL A 4 -52.30 -21.39 34.96
N ILE A 5 -51.44 -22.28 34.47
CA ILE A 5 -50.01 -22.26 34.76
C ILE A 5 -49.33 -21.53 33.60
N ILE A 6 -48.93 -20.29 33.84
CA ILE A 6 -48.15 -19.48 32.90
C ILE A 6 -46.68 -19.87 33.10
N VAL A 7 -46.14 -20.65 32.16
CA VAL A 7 -44.70 -20.93 32.08
C VAL A 7 -44.07 -19.80 31.26
N ILE A 8 -43.37 -18.89 31.94
CA ILE A 8 -42.53 -17.88 31.31
C ILE A 8 -41.26 -18.61 30.83
N VAL A 9 -41.19 -18.89 29.53
CA VAL A 9 -39.98 -19.41 28.88
C VAL A 9 -39.11 -18.21 28.51
N THR A 10 -38.04 -18.02 29.29
CA THR A 10 -37.01 -17.02 29.04
C THR A 10 -36.27 -17.36 27.75
N VAL A 11 -36.39 -16.49 26.74
CA VAL A 11 -35.68 -16.62 25.46
C VAL A 11 -34.22 -16.23 25.68
N LEU A 12 -33.34 -17.21 25.75
CA LEU A 12 -31.90 -16.99 25.63
C LEU A 12 -31.54 -17.04 24.14
N PHE A 13 -31.43 -15.89 23.50
CA PHE A 13 -30.76 -15.76 22.22
C PHE A 13 -29.27 -16.06 22.45
N VAL A 14 -28.86 -17.31 22.24
CA VAL A 14 -27.46 -17.65 21.99
C VAL A 14 -27.14 -17.10 20.60
N GLY A 15 -26.61 -15.88 20.57
CA GLY A 15 -25.99 -15.31 19.38
C GLY A 15 -24.65 -16.01 19.15
N CYS A 16 -24.63 -17.02 18.30
CA CYS A 16 -23.40 -17.45 17.64
C CYS A 16 -23.17 -16.49 16.47
N GLY A 17 -22.43 -15.41 16.71
CA GLY A 17 -21.81 -14.65 15.62
C GLY A 17 -20.71 -15.50 14.99
N PRO A 18 -20.54 -15.51 13.66
CA PRO A 18 -19.34 -16.08 13.07
C PRO A 18 -18.17 -15.23 13.55
N GLU A 19 -17.22 -15.88 14.22
CA GLU A 19 -15.91 -15.30 14.47
C GLU A 19 -15.26 -15.08 13.10
N ASP A 20 -15.16 -13.82 12.67
CA ASP A 20 -14.40 -13.39 11.50
C ASP A 20 -12.91 -13.72 11.71
N GLN A 21 -12.56 -14.99 11.54
CA GLN A 21 -11.18 -15.41 11.33
C GLN A 21 -10.85 -15.20 9.85
N THR A 22 -10.83 -13.94 9.44
CA THR A 22 -10.20 -13.56 8.17
C THR A 22 -8.70 -13.85 8.32
N PRO A 23 -8.10 -14.71 7.47
CA PRO A 23 -6.65 -14.88 7.44
C PRO A 23 -5.99 -13.50 7.30
N PRO A 24 -4.79 -13.25 7.85
CA PRO A 24 -4.13 -11.97 7.65
C PRO A 24 -4.03 -11.70 6.15
N SER A 25 -4.79 -10.71 5.66
CA SER A 25 -4.68 -10.29 4.28
C SER A 25 -3.26 -9.80 4.08
N SER A 26 -2.56 -10.32 3.07
CA SER A 26 -1.23 -9.83 2.68
C SER A 26 -1.25 -8.36 2.22
N CYS A 27 -2.44 -7.73 2.18
CA CYS A 27 -2.67 -6.36 1.80
C CYS A 27 -2.95 -5.49 3.02
N LEU A 28 -2.54 -4.23 2.97
CA LEU A 28 -2.80 -3.25 4.02
C LEU A 28 -4.29 -2.92 4.12
N GLU A 29 -4.78 -2.77 5.34
CA GLU A 29 -6.11 -2.21 5.59
C GLU A 29 -6.07 -0.68 5.52
N GLY A 30 -7.19 -0.05 5.14
CA GLY A 30 -7.35 1.41 5.23
C GLY A 30 -6.65 2.24 4.15
N ILE A 31 -6.10 1.62 3.10
CA ILE A 31 -5.56 2.36 1.95
C ILE A 31 -6.73 2.93 1.13
N SER A 32 -6.86 4.26 1.15
CA SER A 32 -7.92 4.98 0.44
C SER A 32 -7.39 5.64 -0.83
N ILE A 33 -8.19 5.60 -1.89
CA ILE A 33 -7.98 6.39 -3.12
C ILE A 33 -8.64 7.77 -3.03
N GLU A 34 -9.50 8.00 -2.04
CA GLU A 34 -10.23 9.25 -1.82
C GLU A 34 -9.34 10.25 -1.06
N CYS A 35 -8.39 10.82 -1.78
CA CYS A 35 -7.43 11.80 -1.26
C CYS A 35 -7.04 12.81 -2.35
N THR A 36 -6.45 13.94 -1.93
CA THR A 36 -5.96 14.95 -2.86
C THR A 36 -4.48 14.70 -3.15
N PRO A 37 -4.11 14.31 -4.40
CA PRO A 37 -2.72 14.10 -4.73
C PRO A 37 -1.98 15.43 -4.89
N GLN A 38 -0.69 15.47 -4.57
CA GLN A 38 0.16 16.66 -4.70
C GLN A 38 0.33 17.10 -6.17
N TYR A 39 0.25 16.14 -7.09
CA TYR A 39 0.45 16.30 -8.52
C TYR A 39 -0.37 15.25 -9.26
N THR A 40 -0.54 15.40 -10.59
CA THR A 40 -1.28 14.43 -11.41
C THR A 40 -0.71 13.01 -11.23
N PRO A 41 -1.52 12.01 -10.86
CA PRO A 41 -1.11 10.61 -10.62
C PRO A 41 -0.61 9.84 -11.85
N THR A 42 0.40 10.35 -12.55
CA THR A 42 1.05 9.65 -13.67
C THR A 42 2.43 9.16 -13.26
N PHE A 43 2.91 8.11 -13.92
CA PHE A 43 4.24 7.59 -13.65
C PHE A 43 5.34 8.65 -13.88
N ASP A 44 5.25 9.42 -14.97
CA ASP A 44 6.24 10.47 -15.27
C ASP A 44 6.38 11.48 -14.12
N LYS A 45 5.25 11.90 -13.52
CA LYS A 45 5.27 12.82 -12.38
C LYS A 45 5.80 12.16 -11.12
N ILE A 46 5.43 10.91 -10.86
CA ILE A 46 5.97 10.12 -9.74
C ILE A 46 7.49 9.98 -9.86
N PHE A 47 7.99 9.69 -11.06
CA PHE A 47 9.42 9.56 -11.32
C PHE A 47 10.16 10.87 -11.09
N GLU A 48 9.73 11.93 -11.78
CA GLU A 48 10.39 13.25 -11.77
C GLU A 48 10.35 13.90 -10.38
N ILE A 49 9.20 13.84 -9.72
CA ILE A 49 8.95 14.61 -8.49
C ILE A 49 9.34 13.79 -7.24
N THR A 50 9.11 12.48 -7.25
CA THR A 50 9.22 11.65 -6.04
C THR A 50 10.39 10.67 -6.09
N LEU A 51 10.46 9.78 -7.08
CA LEU A 51 11.51 8.75 -7.11
C LEU A 51 12.90 9.37 -7.19
N GLN A 52 13.08 10.33 -8.11
CA GLN A 52 14.35 11.05 -8.26
C GLN A 52 14.69 11.89 -7.03
N ASN A 53 13.76 12.65 -6.48
CA ASN A 53 14.06 13.63 -5.43
C ASN A 53 13.96 13.10 -4.00
N SER A 54 13.43 11.88 -3.80
CA SER A 54 13.24 11.32 -2.45
C SER A 54 13.81 9.91 -2.30
N CYS A 55 14.01 9.15 -3.38
CA CYS A 55 14.47 7.76 -3.29
C CYS A 55 15.88 7.55 -3.85
N SER A 56 16.28 8.32 -4.87
CA SER A 56 17.59 8.21 -5.52
C SER A 56 18.64 9.20 -5.01
N VAL A 57 18.26 10.11 -4.11
CA VAL A 57 19.14 11.17 -3.58
C VAL A 57 19.48 10.95 -2.10
N GLY A 58 20.48 11.70 -1.61
CA GLY A 58 20.98 11.62 -0.24
C GLY A 58 22.34 10.92 -0.13
N GLY A 59 22.88 10.84 1.09
CA GLY A 59 24.28 10.46 1.35
C GLY A 59 24.75 9.08 0.84
N ASN A 60 23.82 8.20 0.45
CA ASN A 60 24.13 6.88 -0.10
C ASN A 60 23.39 6.56 -1.41
N ALA A 61 22.55 7.48 -1.93
CA ALA A 61 21.74 7.29 -3.14
C ALA A 61 21.15 5.85 -3.23
N CYS A 62 20.36 5.48 -2.22
CA CYS A 62 20.00 4.08 -1.94
C CYS A 62 19.34 3.36 -3.14
N HIS A 63 18.55 4.09 -3.94
CA HIS A 63 17.93 3.60 -5.15
C HIS A 63 18.46 4.30 -6.40
N SER A 64 19.76 4.60 -6.46
CA SER A 64 20.46 4.92 -7.72
C SER A 64 21.30 3.73 -8.19
N SER A 65 21.98 3.86 -9.33
CA SER A 65 22.96 2.87 -9.81
C SER A 65 24.12 2.64 -8.82
N ALA A 66 24.45 3.61 -7.97
CA ALA A 66 25.51 3.47 -6.98
C ALA A 66 25.08 2.64 -5.76
N GLY A 67 23.79 2.72 -5.36
CA GLY A 67 23.27 2.03 -4.18
C GLY A 67 22.47 0.76 -4.49
N ALA A 68 21.59 0.83 -5.49
CA ALA A 68 20.73 -0.22 -6.00
C ALA A 68 20.09 -1.14 -4.93
N LYS A 69 19.72 -0.60 -3.76
CA LYS A 69 19.21 -1.38 -2.63
C LYS A 69 17.94 -2.11 -3.03
N GLY A 70 17.89 -3.39 -2.67
CA GLY A 70 16.79 -4.27 -3.07
C GLY A 70 16.77 -4.58 -4.57
N GLY A 71 17.84 -4.27 -5.32
CA GLY A 71 17.93 -4.53 -6.77
C GLY A 71 17.17 -3.53 -7.63
N ILE A 72 16.92 -2.30 -7.14
CA ILE A 72 16.25 -1.26 -7.91
C ILE A 72 17.05 0.05 -7.91
N SER A 73 17.13 0.65 -9.10
CA SER A 73 17.66 1.99 -9.36
C SER A 73 16.58 2.80 -10.07
N PHE A 74 16.44 4.07 -9.73
CA PHE A 74 15.59 5.01 -10.44
C PHE A 74 16.34 5.98 -11.34
N ASP A 75 17.58 5.70 -11.75
CA ASP A 75 18.35 6.62 -12.60
C ASP A 75 17.76 6.78 -14.02
N ASP A 76 17.08 5.75 -14.51
CA ASP A 76 16.43 5.73 -15.82
C ASP A 76 14.93 5.47 -15.67
N ILE A 77 14.13 6.24 -16.40
CA ILE A 77 12.68 6.26 -16.23
C ILE A 77 12.00 4.96 -16.73
N GLU A 78 12.43 4.43 -17.87
CA GLU A 78 11.87 3.18 -18.42
C GLU A 78 12.25 1.99 -17.56
N GLN A 79 13.52 1.91 -17.16
CA GLN A 79 14.00 0.87 -16.26
C GLN A 79 13.30 0.95 -14.89
N SER A 80 13.04 2.16 -14.38
CA SER A 80 12.29 2.35 -13.12
C SER A 80 10.91 1.74 -13.18
N TYR A 81 10.18 2.01 -14.25
CA TYR A 81 8.84 1.48 -14.45
C TYR A 81 8.85 -0.05 -14.49
N LEU A 82 9.76 -0.62 -15.28
CA LEU A 82 9.90 -2.08 -15.40
C LEU A 82 10.31 -2.75 -14.07
N LEU A 83 11.19 -2.12 -13.28
CA LEU A 83 11.61 -2.67 -11.98
C LEU A 83 10.55 -2.54 -10.89
N LEU A 84 9.63 -1.57 -11.00
CA LEU A 84 8.50 -1.44 -10.09
C LEU A 84 7.43 -2.49 -10.38
N LEU A 85 7.06 -2.68 -11.65
CA LEU A 85 6.13 -3.73 -12.03
C LEU A 85 6.74 -5.13 -11.92
N ASN A 86 8.04 -5.25 -12.16
CA ASN A 86 8.83 -6.49 -12.12
C ASN A 86 8.09 -7.70 -12.74
N PRO A 87 7.68 -7.60 -14.02
CA PRO A 87 6.78 -8.56 -14.64
C PRO A 87 7.39 -9.96 -14.68
N GLY A 88 6.55 -10.99 -14.45
CA GLY A 88 6.98 -12.39 -14.45
C GLY A 88 7.62 -12.87 -13.14
N THR A 89 7.63 -12.02 -12.10
CA THR A 89 8.05 -12.41 -10.74
C THR A 89 6.86 -12.71 -9.84
N THR A 90 7.08 -13.47 -8.78
CA THR A 90 6.04 -13.80 -7.78
C THR A 90 5.88 -12.71 -6.71
N ASP A 91 6.69 -11.64 -6.75
CA ASP A 91 6.70 -10.56 -5.76
C ASP A 91 6.96 -9.21 -6.46
N PRO A 92 6.00 -8.71 -7.27
CA PRO A 92 6.10 -7.40 -7.88
C PRO A 92 6.02 -6.28 -6.82
N ARG A 93 6.69 -5.15 -7.07
CA ARG A 93 6.66 -4.02 -6.11
C ARG A 93 5.36 -3.24 -6.21
N VAL A 94 4.85 -3.17 -7.42
CA VAL A 94 3.58 -2.56 -7.77
C VAL A 94 2.72 -3.63 -8.42
N VAL A 95 1.53 -3.84 -7.86
CA VAL A 95 0.47 -4.68 -8.42
C VAL A 95 -0.56 -3.74 -9.03
N PRO A 96 -0.66 -3.63 -10.37
CA PRO A 96 -1.65 -2.80 -11.05
C PRO A 96 -3.06 -3.06 -10.51
N GLY A 97 -3.78 -1.98 -10.16
CA GLY A 97 -5.13 -2.04 -9.60
C GLY A 97 -5.21 -2.32 -8.09
N GLU A 98 -4.12 -2.78 -7.46
CA GLU A 98 -4.13 -3.28 -6.09
C GLU A 98 -3.11 -2.51 -5.21
N PRO A 99 -3.37 -1.24 -4.88
CA PRO A 99 -2.43 -0.42 -4.10
C PRO A 99 -2.16 -1.01 -2.71
N ALA A 100 -3.20 -1.49 -2.03
CA ALA A 100 -3.07 -2.11 -0.69
C ALA A 100 -2.17 -3.36 -0.68
N CYS A 101 -2.11 -4.07 -1.80
CA CYS A 101 -1.32 -5.30 -1.95
C CYS A 101 0.07 -5.06 -2.54
N SER A 102 0.38 -3.82 -2.93
CA SER A 102 1.66 -3.46 -3.54
C SER A 102 2.73 -3.23 -2.48
N SER A 103 3.85 -3.97 -2.53
CA SER A 103 4.92 -3.81 -1.53
C SER A 103 5.55 -2.42 -1.51
N LEU A 104 5.47 -1.65 -2.60
CA LEU A 104 5.80 -0.22 -2.62
C LEU A 104 4.97 0.54 -1.57
N VAL A 105 3.65 0.38 -1.56
CA VAL A 105 2.76 1.07 -0.61
C VAL A 105 3.04 0.61 0.82
N HIS A 106 3.36 -0.67 1.03
CA HIS A 106 3.81 -1.17 2.34
C HIS A 106 5.04 -0.43 2.86
N ARG A 107 6.00 -0.12 1.99
CA ARG A 107 7.19 0.66 2.36
C ARG A 107 6.87 2.11 2.66
N LEU A 108 5.93 2.72 1.93
CA LEU A 108 5.56 4.12 2.09
C LEU A 108 4.67 4.35 3.33
N GLU A 109 3.87 3.36 3.71
CA GLU A 109 2.95 3.44 4.86
C GLU A 109 3.50 2.82 6.15
N SER A 110 4.66 2.16 6.12
CA SER A 110 5.27 1.56 7.31
C SER A 110 5.59 2.59 8.40
N ASP A 111 5.26 2.26 9.65
CA ASP A 111 5.74 3.00 10.84
C ASP A 111 7.00 2.37 11.46
N ASP A 112 7.40 1.17 11.00
CA ASP A 112 8.70 0.57 11.29
C ASP A 112 9.78 1.30 10.47
N SER A 113 10.66 2.02 11.17
CA SER A 113 11.73 2.83 10.56
C SER A 113 12.76 2.01 9.78
N SER A 114 12.88 0.71 10.05
CA SER A 114 13.75 -0.20 9.29
C SER A 114 13.14 -0.62 7.95
N ARG A 115 11.82 -0.46 7.81
CA ARG A 115 11.05 -0.82 6.61
C ARG A 115 10.60 0.38 5.81
N LEU A 116 10.40 1.52 6.47
CA LEU A 116 9.95 2.78 5.87
C LEU A 116 10.87 3.23 4.75
N MET A 117 10.26 3.62 3.62
CA MET A 117 10.96 4.29 2.54
C MET A 117 10.32 5.65 2.20
N PRO A 118 11.13 6.68 1.90
CA PRO A 118 12.57 6.71 2.14
C PRO A 118 12.89 6.68 3.65
N PRO A 119 14.09 6.25 4.07
CA PRO A 119 14.45 6.24 5.48
C PRO A 119 14.37 7.65 6.11
N GLY A 120 13.99 7.71 7.38
CA GLY A 120 13.82 8.97 8.10
C GLY A 120 12.38 9.46 8.04
N ASN A 121 12.10 10.46 7.23
CA ASN A 121 10.77 11.08 7.16
C ASN A 121 9.90 10.41 6.11
N LYS A 122 8.68 10.03 6.52
CA LYS A 122 7.63 9.56 5.62
C LYS A 122 7.33 10.65 4.57
N LEU A 123 7.10 10.23 3.32
CA LEU A 123 6.60 11.15 2.29
C LEU A 123 5.30 11.81 2.75
N SER A 124 4.98 13.00 2.23
CA SER A 124 3.72 13.66 2.61
C SER A 124 2.51 12.80 2.19
N PRO A 125 1.37 12.89 2.90
CA PRO A 125 0.16 12.17 2.53
C PRO A 125 -0.28 12.41 1.08
N GLU A 126 -0.09 13.62 0.55
CA GLU A 126 -0.48 14.03 -0.81
C GLU A 126 0.43 13.39 -1.86
N VAL A 127 1.72 13.19 -1.56
CA VAL A 127 2.64 12.46 -2.44
C VAL A 127 2.30 10.97 -2.45
N ARG A 128 2.05 10.37 -1.28
CA ARG A 128 1.63 8.96 -1.18
C ARG A 128 0.30 8.73 -1.88
N CYS A 129 -0.63 9.69 -1.78
CA CYS A 129 -1.91 9.68 -2.49
C CYS A 129 -1.72 9.58 -4.02
N ALA A 130 -0.82 10.37 -4.60
CA ALA A 130 -0.55 10.30 -6.05
C ALA A 130 -0.06 8.91 -6.48
N ILE A 131 0.78 8.26 -5.66
CA ILE A 131 1.26 6.89 -5.94
C ILE A 131 0.11 5.88 -5.81
N VAL A 132 -0.69 5.96 -4.75
CA VAL A 132 -1.84 5.07 -4.53
C VAL A 132 -2.85 5.18 -5.67
N GLN A 133 -3.20 6.39 -6.10
CA GLN A 133 -4.13 6.62 -7.20
C GLN A 133 -3.58 6.14 -8.54
N TRP A 134 -2.28 6.34 -8.82
CA TRP A 134 -1.64 5.80 -10.02
C TRP A 134 -1.70 4.26 -10.06
N ILE A 135 -1.40 3.59 -8.95
CA ILE A 135 -1.49 2.13 -8.86
C ILE A 135 -2.93 1.66 -9.07
N ALA A 136 -3.89 2.30 -8.38
CA ALA A 136 -5.31 1.98 -8.50
C ALA A 136 -5.83 2.16 -9.93
N ALA A 137 -5.30 3.13 -10.67
CA ALA A 137 -5.61 3.36 -12.08
C ALA A 137 -4.96 2.33 -13.04
N GLY A 138 -4.36 1.25 -12.53
CA GLY A 138 -3.72 0.22 -13.33
C GLY A 138 -2.22 0.44 -13.55
N ALA A 139 -1.60 1.37 -12.81
CA ALA A 139 -0.18 1.67 -12.87
C ALA A 139 0.33 1.93 -14.30
N GLU A 140 -0.47 2.63 -15.11
CA GLU A 140 -0.17 2.88 -16.52
C GLU A 140 1.05 3.79 -16.71
N ARG A 141 1.65 3.69 -17.91
CA ARG A 141 2.81 4.49 -18.30
C ARG A 141 2.42 5.73 -19.07
#